data_AF-A0AB33R7G8-F1
#
_entry.id   AF-A0AB33R7G8-F1
#
_cell.length_a   1.000
_cell.length_b   1.000
_cell.length_c   1.000
_cell.angle_alpha   90.00
_cell.angle_beta   90.00
_cell.angle_gamma   90.00
#
_symmetry.space_group_name_H-M   'P 1'
#
loop_
_entity.id
_entity.type
_entity.pdbx_description
1 polymer ?
#
loop_
_entity_poly.entity_id
_entity_poly.type
_entity_poly.pdbx_seq_one_letter_code
_entity_poly.pdbx_strand_id
1 'polypeptide(L)'
;MVDNQRQQKPNKAMWLSVIPGLGQLYNKQIVKGGILLVVFLLELLEIVVLGIPALTGLYSLGSVPMQDHSLFMLIKGAMQLIILALFVIFHLVAMRDAKLVARQMNEGKKVPMTAKETLETIYEKGFPYLLIIPAYLAMAFAIIFPVLVTLLIAFTNYDFRHIPPYRLLDWVGLKNFLNILELSTFKTVFTSVLSGTLIWTLAATSLQIVIGIATAVIANQSFIRGKRLFGVIFLLPWAVPAFISIMSFGNFFNDSIGAMNVQVLSFIEKFLPFVDFGIVPWKTAPFWTKVAVIMVQGWLGFPYIYILVSGILQAIPADLYEAATVDGVTVLQKFRHITMPMIFCGCSTDADCTVHF
;
A
#
# COMPACT_ATOMS: atom_id res chain seq x y z
N MET A 1 18.86 -38.90 41.95
CA MET A 1 18.78 -37.66 42.76
C MET A 1 18.31 -36.57 41.83
N VAL A 2 17.00 -36.27 41.84
CA VAL A 2 16.40 -35.23 40.98
C VAL A 2 16.81 -33.89 41.58
N ASP A 3 17.70 -33.18 40.90
CA ASP A 3 18.18 -31.88 41.32
C ASP A 3 16.99 -30.94 41.51
N ASN A 4 16.96 -30.28 42.67
CA ASN A 4 15.90 -29.40 43.14
C ASN A 4 15.98 -28.04 42.40
N GLN A 5 15.96 -28.08 41.07
CA GLN A 5 15.96 -26.90 40.20
C GLN A 5 14.61 -26.21 40.39
N ARG A 6 14.60 -25.14 41.20
CA ARG A 6 13.44 -24.23 41.36
C ARG A 6 12.77 -24.00 40.01
N GLN A 7 11.53 -24.47 39.85
CA GLN A 7 10.73 -24.19 38.66
C GLN A 7 10.72 -22.67 38.40
N GLN A 8 11.12 -22.26 37.20
CA GLN A 8 11.18 -20.86 36.85
C GLN A 8 9.76 -20.31 36.74
N LYS A 9 9.46 -19.14 37.30
CA LYS A 9 8.13 -18.54 37.18
C LYS A 9 8.05 -17.75 35.86
N PRO A 10 7.31 -18.20 34.82
CA PRO A 10 7.39 -17.58 33.50
C PRO A 10 6.90 -16.13 33.49
N ASN A 11 5.86 -15.82 34.27
CA ASN A 11 5.37 -14.45 34.40
C ASN A 11 6.37 -13.54 35.12
N LYS A 12 7.16 -14.08 36.07
CA LYS A 12 8.21 -13.31 36.74
C LYS A 12 9.34 -13.00 35.76
N ALA A 13 9.78 -13.97 34.96
CA ALA A 13 10.77 -13.77 33.91
C ALA A 13 10.32 -12.71 32.89
N MET A 14 9.04 -12.76 32.47
CA MET A 14 8.45 -11.78 31.55
C MET A 14 8.51 -10.35 32.11
N TRP A 15 8.03 -10.13 33.33
CA TRP A 15 7.97 -8.80 33.94
C TRP A 15 9.36 -8.25 34.30
N LEU A 16 10.32 -9.11 34.64
CA LEU A 16 11.71 -8.68 34.81
C LEU A 16 12.29 -8.16 33.49
N SER A 17 11.92 -8.76 32.36
CA SER A 17 12.33 -8.30 31.02
C SER A 17 11.64 -7.02 30.53
N VAL A 18 10.86 -6.31 31.37
CA VAL A 18 10.50 -4.91 31.09
C VAL A 18 11.77 -4.06 30.91
N ILE A 19 12.84 -4.41 31.63
CA ILE A 19 14.20 -3.97 31.28
C ILE A 19 14.82 -5.13 30.49
N PRO A 20 15.00 -4.98 29.16
CA PRO A 20 15.60 -6.02 28.33
C PRO A 20 16.89 -6.56 28.95
N GLY A 21 16.99 -7.89 29.04
CA GLY A 21 18.14 -8.58 29.62
C GLY A 21 17.93 -9.10 31.04
N LEU A 22 17.15 -8.44 31.91
CA LEU A 22 16.98 -8.90 33.30
C LEU A 22 16.23 -10.23 33.42
N GLY A 23 15.20 -10.48 32.61
CA GLY A 23 14.50 -11.77 32.61
C GLY A 23 15.32 -12.90 31.95
N GLN A 24 16.17 -12.57 30.99
CA GLN A 24 17.14 -13.52 30.41
C GLN A 24 18.22 -13.89 31.44
N LEU A 25 18.71 -12.93 32.24
CA LEU A 25 19.59 -13.18 33.38
C LEU A 25 18.90 -14.06 34.44
N TYR A 26 17.62 -13.82 34.72
CA TYR A 26 16.83 -14.67 35.61
C TYR A 26 16.73 -16.13 35.13
N ASN A 27 16.66 -16.33 33.81
CA ASN A 27 16.70 -17.66 33.17
C ASN A 27 18.12 -18.24 33.04
N LYS A 28 19.13 -17.61 33.65
CA LYS A 28 20.56 -18.01 33.59
C LYS A 28 21.22 -17.85 32.21
N GLN A 29 20.61 -17.13 31.27
CA GLN A 29 21.21 -16.80 29.97
C GLN A 29 22.11 -15.54 30.08
N ILE A 30 23.29 -15.70 30.69
CA ILE A 30 24.16 -14.57 31.09
C ILE A 30 24.57 -13.70 29.89
N VAL A 31 25.06 -14.32 28.81
CA VAL A 31 25.57 -13.59 27.65
C VAL A 31 24.44 -12.84 26.91
N LYS A 32 23.33 -13.52 26.64
CA LYS A 32 22.16 -12.92 25.99
C LYS A 32 21.57 -11.79 26.84
N GLY A 33 21.47 -12.00 28.15
CA GLY A 33 21.00 -10.99 29.09
C GLY A 33 21.90 -9.75 29.12
N GLY A 34 23.23 -9.94 29.12
CA GLY A 34 24.20 -8.84 29.06
C GLY A 34 24.11 -8.03 27.77
N ILE A 35 24.00 -8.67 26.61
CA ILE A 35 23.86 -7.99 25.31
C ILE A 35 22.58 -7.14 25.29
N LEU A 36 21.44 -7.71 25.70
CA LEU A 36 20.17 -6.98 25.73
C LEU A 36 20.20 -5.79 26.70
N LEU A 37 20.92 -5.90 27.82
CA LEU A 37 21.11 -4.81 28.76
C LEU A 37 21.96 -3.68 28.16
N VAL A 38 23.02 -4.01 27.42
CA VAL A 38 23.81 -3.00 26.69
C VAL A 38 22.97 -2.28 25.64
N VAL A 39 22.15 -3.01 24.88
CA VAL A 39 21.21 -2.41 23.91
C VAL A 39 20.27 -1.45 24.62
N PHE A 40 19.68 -1.86 25.75
CA PHE A 40 18.80 -0.99 26.54
C PHE A 40 19.51 0.28 27.04
N LEU A 41 20.79 0.19 27.46
CA LEU A 41 21.56 1.39 27.85
C LEU A 41 21.81 2.34 26.68
N LEU A 42 22.04 1.80 25.47
CA LEU A 42 22.16 2.61 24.26
C LEU A 42 20.83 3.27 23.88
N GLU A 43 19.71 2.57 24.04
CA GLU A 43 18.37 3.15 23.85
C GLU A 43 18.11 4.29 24.83
N LEU A 44 18.47 4.14 26.11
CA LEU A 44 18.36 5.22 27.09
C LEU A 44 19.22 6.44 26.70
N LEU A 45 20.45 6.20 26.23
CA LEU A 45 21.32 7.27 25.75
C LEU A 45 20.72 7.98 24.54
N GLU A 46 20.19 7.23 23.57
CA GLU A 46 19.51 7.77 22.40
C GLU A 46 18.33 8.64 22.80
N ILE A 47 17.46 8.15 23.69
CA ILE A 47 16.29 8.89 24.15
C ILE A 47 16.70 10.20 24.81
N VAL A 48 17.73 10.19 25.66
CA VAL A 48 18.17 11.40 26.38
C VAL A 48 18.83 12.41 25.45
N VAL A 49 19.70 11.96 24.54
CA VAL A 49 20.52 12.84 23.69
C VAL A 49 19.78 13.34 22.47
N LEU A 50 18.99 12.48 21.82
CA LEU A 50 18.30 12.78 20.56
C LEU A 50 16.79 12.81 20.74
N GLY A 51 16.22 11.86 21.49
CA GLY A 51 14.79 11.68 21.59
C GLY A 51 14.04 12.80 22.30
N ILE A 52 14.47 13.19 23.49
CA ILE A 52 13.84 14.27 24.27
C ILE A 52 13.89 15.59 23.47
N PRO A 53 15.04 16.05 22.94
CA PRO A 53 15.07 17.23 22.08
C PRO A 53 14.12 17.13 20.87
N ALA A 54 14.09 15.99 20.18
CA ALA A 54 13.21 15.78 19.03
C ALA A 54 11.72 15.87 19.40
N LEU A 55 11.30 15.26 20.51
CA LEU A 55 9.91 15.33 21.00
C LEU A 55 9.53 16.72 21.51
N THR A 56 10.45 17.41 22.19
CA THR A 56 10.21 18.80 22.62
C THR A 56 10.08 19.73 21.42
N GLY A 57 10.88 19.53 20.36
CA GLY A 57 10.76 20.24 19.10
C GLY A 57 9.46 19.92 18.37
N LEU A 58 9.00 18.66 18.41
CA LEU A 58 7.70 18.28 17.85
C LEU A 58 6.54 19.00 18.53
N TYR A 59 6.57 19.07 19.86
CA TYR A 59 5.53 19.73 20.63
C TYR A 59 5.53 21.26 20.43
N SER A 60 6.71 21.88 20.55
CA SER A 60 6.84 23.34 20.48
C SER A 60 6.77 23.91 19.07
N LEU A 61 7.24 23.17 18.06
CA LEU A 61 7.47 23.66 16.71
C LEU A 61 8.37 24.90 16.64
N GLY A 62 9.22 25.12 17.65
CA GLY A 62 10.11 26.26 17.74
C GLY A 62 9.51 27.44 18.50
N SER A 63 10.35 28.41 18.83
CA SER A 63 9.97 29.59 19.60
C SER A 63 10.50 30.89 19.00
N VAL A 64 11.66 30.83 18.32
CA VAL A 64 12.31 32.01 17.74
C VAL A 64 12.36 31.88 16.21
N PRO A 65 11.56 32.68 15.47
CA PRO A 65 11.63 32.73 14.02
C PRO A 65 13.05 33.08 13.54
N MET A 66 13.40 32.62 12.34
CA MET A 66 14.74 32.73 11.71
C MET A 66 15.87 31.93 12.38
N GLN A 67 15.69 31.47 13.62
CA GLN A 67 16.61 30.56 14.31
C GLN A 67 16.10 29.13 14.27
N ASP A 68 14.83 28.95 14.62
CA ASP A 68 14.18 27.65 14.64
C ASP A 68 13.59 27.30 13.27
N HIS A 69 13.61 26.01 12.94
CA HIS A 69 13.02 25.49 11.72
C HIS A 69 11.93 24.46 12.06
N SER A 70 10.70 24.94 12.27
CA SER A 70 9.54 24.13 12.72
C SER A 70 9.34 22.86 11.90
N LEU A 71 9.50 22.92 10.58
CA LEU A 71 9.36 21.74 9.72
C LEU A 71 10.42 20.68 10.01
N PHE A 72 11.66 21.07 10.31
CA PHE A 72 12.71 20.10 10.66
C PHE A 72 12.50 19.54 12.07
N MET A 73 12.00 20.34 12.99
CA MET A 73 11.61 19.86 14.32
C MET A 73 10.48 18.84 14.24
N LEU A 74 9.45 19.10 13.41
CA LEU A 74 8.36 18.16 13.14
C LEU A 74 8.88 16.86 12.52
N ILE A 75 9.76 16.95 11.51
CA ILE A 75 10.35 15.77 10.85
C ILE A 75 11.19 14.93 11.84
N LYS A 76 12.05 15.57 12.64
CA LYS A 76 12.85 14.87 13.67
C LYS A 76 11.96 14.23 14.72
N GLY A 77 10.92 14.93 15.15
CA GLY A 77 9.91 14.41 16.07
C GLY A 77 9.17 13.19 15.53
N ALA A 78 8.71 13.26 14.29
CA ALA A 78 8.04 12.14 13.62
C ALA A 78 8.97 10.91 13.50
N MET A 79 10.24 11.12 13.17
CA MET A 79 11.25 10.07 13.17
C MET A 79 11.40 9.45 14.56
N GLN A 80 11.43 10.28 15.61
CA GLN A 80 11.54 9.78 16.98
C GLN A 80 10.33 8.94 17.41
N LEU A 81 9.12 9.31 17.00
CA LEU A 81 7.91 8.52 17.30
C LEU A 81 8.01 7.09 16.72
N ILE A 82 8.58 6.96 15.51
CA ILE A 82 8.81 5.64 14.88
C ILE A 82 9.88 4.86 15.64
N ILE A 83 10.99 5.50 16.01
CA ILE A 83 12.06 4.87 16.80
C ILE A 83 11.52 4.38 18.15
N LEU A 84 10.73 5.18 18.85
CA LEU A 84 10.10 4.78 20.10
C LEU A 84 9.15 3.60 19.93
N ALA A 85 8.36 3.57 18.85
CA ALA A 85 7.51 2.42 18.54
C ALA A 85 8.34 1.13 18.32
N LEU A 86 9.48 1.23 17.63
CA LEU A 86 10.41 0.11 17.45
C LEU A 86 11.01 -0.35 18.78
N PHE A 87 11.36 0.57 19.68
CA PHE A 87 11.82 0.22 21.03
C PHE A 87 10.74 -0.50 21.83
N VAL A 88 9.49 -0.04 21.76
CA VAL A 88 8.36 -0.74 22.41
C VAL A 88 8.21 -2.16 21.86
N ILE A 89 8.27 -2.34 20.53
CA ILE A 89 8.21 -3.68 19.91
C ILE A 89 9.37 -4.55 20.39
N PHE A 90 10.59 -4.02 20.41
CA PHE A 90 11.77 -4.71 20.92
C PHE A 90 11.59 -5.16 22.38
N HIS A 91 11.08 -4.30 23.25
CA HIS A 91 10.78 -4.64 24.64
C HIS A 91 9.73 -5.76 24.75
N LEU A 92 8.64 -5.67 23.98
CA LEU A 92 7.60 -6.71 23.95
C LEU A 92 8.16 -8.07 23.47
N VAL A 93 9.03 -8.06 22.47
CA VAL A 93 9.72 -9.27 21.97
C VAL A 93 10.66 -9.83 23.03
N ALA A 94 11.45 -8.99 23.71
CA ALA A 94 12.36 -9.40 24.78
C ALA A 94 11.61 -10.00 25.99
N MET A 95 10.46 -9.42 26.36
CA MET A 95 9.57 -9.95 27.39
C MET A 95 8.97 -11.30 27.01
N ARG A 96 8.49 -11.43 25.76
CA ARG A 96 7.94 -12.69 25.23
C ARG A 96 9.01 -13.78 25.20
N ASP A 97 10.22 -13.45 24.76
CA ASP A 97 11.37 -14.36 24.73
C ASP A 97 11.68 -14.90 26.14
N ALA A 98 11.82 -14.04 27.15
CA ALA A 98 12.11 -14.47 28.52
C ALA A 98 11.01 -15.38 29.10
N LYS A 99 9.74 -15.11 28.79
CA LYS A 99 8.61 -15.96 29.19
C LYS A 99 8.66 -17.34 28.53
N LEU A 100 8.91 -17.38 27.22
CA LEU A 100 8.95 -18.62 26.44
C LEU A 100 10.12 -19.51 26.88
N VAL A 101 11.30 -18.92 27.10
CA VAL A 101 12.47 -19.65 27.61
C VAL A 101 12.20 -20.24 28.99
N ALA A 102 11.64 -19.45 29.93
CA ALA A 102 11.29 -19.95 31.27
C ALA A 102 10.30 -21.13 31.21
N ARG A 103 9.32 -21.07 30.31
CA ARG A 103 8.36 -22.15 30.08
C ARG A 103 9.03 -23.40 29.50
N GLN A 104 9.89 -23.24 28.49
CA GLN A 104 10.63 -24.35 27.88
C GLN A 104 11.55 -25.04 28.89
N MET A 105 12.21 -24.29 29.77
CA MET A 105 13.02 -24.85 30.86
C MET A 105 12.18 -25.71 31.82
N ASN A 106 10.99 -25.24 32.19
CA ASN A 106 10.07 -26.02 33.05
C ASN A 106 9.54 -27.29 32.37
N GLU A 107 9.36 -27.24 31.04
CA GLU A 107 8.95 -28.39 30.22
C GLU A 107 10.12 -29.36 29.95
N GLY A 108 11.33 -29.09 30.46
CA GLY A 108 12.52 -29.93 30.25
C GLY A 108 13.08 -29.87 28.83
N LYS A 109 12.67 -28.90 28.01
CA LYS A 109 13.16 -28.71 26.65
C LYS A 109 14.55 -28.08 26.67
N LYS A 110 15.41 -28.47 25.72
CA LYS A 110 16.71 -27.82 25.52
C LYS A 110 16.51 -26.37 25.10
N VAL A 111 17.11 -25.45 25.85
CA VAL A 111 17.12 -24.01 25.58
C VAL A 111 18.55 -23.56 25.27
N PRO A 112 18.76 -22.60 24.36
CA PRO A 112 20.09 -22.09 24.06
C PRO A 112 20.60 -21.30 25.27
N MET A 113 21.75 -21.69 25.82
CA MET A 113 22.38 -21.04 26.98
C MET A 113 23.57 -20.17 26.59
N THR A 114 24.23 -20.51 25.49
CA THR A 114 25.40 -19.78 24.97
C THR A 114 25.05 -18.88 23.79
N ALA A 115 25.92 -17.90 23.49
CA ALA A 115 25.74 -17.04 22.31
C ALA A 115 25.81 -17.84 21.00
N LYS A 116 26.68 -18.86 20.94
CA LYS A 116 26.80 -19.75 19.79
C LYS A 116 25.51 -20.53 19.55
N GLU A 117 24.97 -21.18 20.58
CA GLU A 117 23.70 -21.90 20.49
C GLU A 117 22.52 -20.98 20.14
N THR A 118 22.56 -19.73 20.60
CA THR A 118 21.54 -18.72 20.27
C THR A 118 21.60 -18.36 18.78
N LEU A 119 22.81 -18.14 18.24
CA LEU A 119 23.00 -17.86 16.81
C LEU A 119 22.61 -19.04 15.94
N GLU A 120 22.99 -20.26 16.31
CA GLU A 120 22.58 -21.49 15.62
C GLU A 120 21.05 -21.62 15.62
N THR A 121 20.39 -21.35 16.75
CA THR A 121 18.92 -21.40 16.83
C THR A 121 18.24 -20.33 15.96
N ILE A 122 18.78 -19.10 15.92
CA ILE A 122 18.28 -18.02 15.07
C ILE A 122 18.48 -18.38 13.59
N TYR A 123 19.58 -19.01 13.24
CA TYR A 123 19.82 -19.47 11.88
C TYR A 123 18.86 -20.61 11.50
N GLU A 124 18.74 -21.66 12.31
CA GLU A 124 17.90 -22.82 11.98
C GLU A 124 16.40 -22.52 11.95
N LYS A 125 15.90 -21.72 12.90
CA LYS A 125 14.46 -21.47 13.08
C LYS A 125 14.03 -20.07 12.64
N GLY A 126 14.97 -19.14 12.56
CA GLY A 126 14.75 -17.72 12.31
C GLY A 126 15.15 -17.26 10.91
N PHE A 127 15.73 -18.13 10.06
CA PHE A 127 16.21 -17.74 8.72
C PHE A 127 15.18 -16.99 7.87
N PRO A 128 13.91 -17.43 7.76
CA PRO A 128 12.90 -16.67 7.01
C PRO A 128 12.70 -15.27 7.57
N TYR A 129 12.65 -15.12 8.89
CA TYR A 129 12.47 -13.83 9.55
C TYR A 129 13.69 -12.92 9.38
N LEU A 130 14.91 -13.47 9.41
CA LEU A 130 16.14 -12.70 9.22
C LEU A 130 16.20 -12.04 7.83
N LEU A 131 15.67 -12.70 6.80
CA LEU A 131 15.60 -12.16 5.45
C LEU A 131 14.47 -11.15 5.29
N ILE A 132 13.33 -11.39 5.95
CA ILE A 132 12.12 -10.59 5.78
C ILE A 132 12.13 -9.31 6.63
N ILE A 133 12.61 -9.37 7.87
CA ILE A 133 12.59 -8.23 8.81
C ILE A 133 13.27 -6.98 8.24
N PRO A 134 14.47 -7.04 7.62
CA PRO A 134 15.10 -5.84 7.06
C PRO A 134 14.29 -5.19 5.93
N ALA A 135 13.68 -6.01 5.07
CA ALA A 135 12.84 -5.52 3.98
C ALA A 135 11.59 -4.82 4.54
N TYR A 136 10.89 -5.45 5.49
CA TYR A 136 9.72 -4.86 6.12
C TYR A 136 10.07 -3.62 6.95
N LEU A 137 11.22 -3.59 7.61
CA LEU A 137 11.68 -2.42 8.35
C LEU A 137 11.95 -1.24 7.40
N ALA A 138 12.62 -1.50 6.27
CA ALA A 138 12.88 -0.49 5.25
C ALA A 138 11.58 0.01 4.59
N MET A 139 10.66 -0.89 4.25
CA MET A 139 9.33 -0.55 3.70
C MET A 139 8.50 0.24 4.70
N ALA A 140 8.42 -0.23 5.96
CA ALA A 140 7.72 0.45 7.03
C ALA A 140 8.30 1.85 7.23
N PHE A 141 9.62 2.02 7.29
CA PHE A 141 10.22 3.34 7.41
C PHE A 141 9.92 4.22 6.19
N ALA A 142 10.16 3.72 4.97
CA ALA A 142 9.97 4.50 3.74
C ALA A 142 8.51 4.91 3.49
N ILE A 143 7.53 4.17 4.01
CA ILE A 143 6.09 4.46 3.87
C ILE A 143 5.56 5.23 5.09
N ILE A 144 5.76 4.71 6.30
CA ILE A 144 5.18 5.27 7.53
C ILE A 144 5.79 6.64 7.83
N PHE A 145 7.09 6.84 7.58
CA PHE A 145 7.74 8.12 7.86
C PHE A 145 7.14 9.30 7.08
N PRO A 146 7.09 9.30 5.73
CA PRO A 146 6.47 10.41 5.00
C PRO A 146 4.97 10.54 5.27
N VAL A 147 4.25 9.42 5.48
CA VAL A 147 2.83 9.45 5.84
C VAL A 147 2.62 10.13 7.20
N LEU A 148 3.43 9.79 8.19
CA LEU A 148 3.35 10.39 9.52
C LEU A 148 3.68 11.88 9.47
N VAL A 149 4.73 12.28 8.74
CA VAL A 149 5.09 13.70 8.58
C VAL A 149 3.97 14.47 7.89
N THR A 150 3.43 13.97 6.79
CA THR A 150 2.32 14.64 6.06
C THR A 150 1.04 14.70 6.89
N LEU A 151 0.75 13.65 7.65
CA LEU A 151 -0.36 13.63 8.61
C LEU A 151 -0.18 14.72 9.68
N LEU A 152 0.99 14.82 10.30
CA LEU A 152 1.29 15.84 11.31
C LEU A 152 1.18 17.25 10.72
N ILE A 153 1.70 17.48 9.51
CA ILE A 153 1.57 18.77 8.81
C ILE A 153 0.10 19.15 8.63
N ALA A 154 -0.80 18.19 8.38
CA ALA A 154 -2.24 18.47 8.21
C ALA A 154 -2.90 19.07 9.47
N PHE A 155 -2.29 18.93 10.66
CA PHE A 155 -2.74 19.55 11.91
C PHE A 155 -2.01 20.88 12.23
N THR A 156 -1.21 21.40 11.31
CA THR A 156 -0.47 22.67 11.44
C THR A 156 -1.01 23.76 10.50
N ASN A 157 -0.61 25.01 10.71
CA ASN A 157 -0.90 26.14 9.82
C ASN A 157 0.02 26.25 8.59
N TYR A 158 0.61 25.13 8.12
CA TYR A 158 1.53 25.13 6.99
C TYR A 158 0.86 25.61 5.69
N ASP A 159 1.18 26.83 5.27
CA ASP A 159 0.69 27.46 4.05
C ASP A 159 1.74 28.42 3.46
N PHE A 160 1.40 29.08 2.35
CA PHE A 160 2.31 30.05 1.71
C PHE A 160 2.69 31.25 2.58
N ARG A 161 1.97 31.51 3.67
CA ARG A 161 2.24 32.58 4.63
C ARG A 161 3.06 32.11 5.83
N HIS A 162 3.15 30.80 6.08
CA HIS A 162 3.87 30.19 7.20
C HIS A 162 4.93 29.23 6.68
N ILE A 163 6.01 29.81 6.14
CA ILE A 163 7.15 29.05 5.58
C ILE A 163 8.34 29.20 6.54
N PRO A 164 8.75 28.12 7.24
CA PRO A 164 9.95 28.12 8.07
C PRO A 164 11.23 28.34 7.24
N PRO A 165 12.29 28.92 7.83
CA PRO A 165 12.37 29.41 9.21
C PRO A 165 11.79 30.83 9.39
N TYR A 166 11.38 31.51 8.30
CA TYR A 166 10.91 32.90 8.37
C TYR A 166 9.65 33.06 9.24
N ARG A 167 8.71 32.12 9.14
CA ARG A 167 7.62 31.98 10.10
C ARG A 167 7.55 30.56 10.61
N LEU A 168 7.35 30.42 11.91
CA LEU A 168 7.20 29.13 12.56
C LEU A 168 5.80 28.56 12.30
N LEU A 169 5.69 27.25 12.45
CA LEU A 169 4.43 26.53 12.37
C LEU A 169 3.81 26.42 13.75
N ASP A 170 2.49 26.46 13.80
CA ASP A 170 1.70 26.26 15.00
C ASP A 170 0.73 25.10 14.79
N TRP A 171 0.47 24.35 15.87
CA TRP A 171 -0.59 23.35 15.91
C TRP A 171 -1.96 24.05 15.88
N VAL A 172 -2.73 23.79 14.82
CA VAL A 172 -4.12 24.28 14.68
C VAL A 172 -5.15 23.19 14.94
N GLY A 173 -4.70 21.97 15.28
CA GLY A 173 -5.55 20.83 15.54
C GLY A 173 -6.43 20.51 14.34
N LEU A 174 -7.74 20.39 14.56
CA LEU A 174 -8.70 20.00 13.53
C LEU A 174 -9.19 21.15 12.64
N LYS A 175 -8.67 22.36 12.82
CA LYS A 175 -9.15 23.56 12.12
C LYS A 175 -9.11 23.41 10.59
N ASN A 176 -8.06 22.81 10.03
CA ASN A 176 -7.96 22.59 8.58
C ASN A 176 -9.08 21.69 8.04
N PHE A 177 -9.47 20.67 8.79
CA PHE A 177 -10.55 19.75 8.42
C PHE A 177 -11.93 20.41 8.54
N LEU A 178 -12.16 21.17 9.62
CA LEU A 178 -13.41 21.93 9.80
C LEU A 178 -13.57 23.00 8.71
N ASN A 179 -12.49 23.71 8.36
CA ASN A 179 -12.50 24.71 7.31
C ASN A 179 -12.97 24.16 5.95
N ILE A 180 -12.64 22.90 5.62
CA ILE A 180 -13.10 22.25 4.38
C ILE A 180 -14.64 22.06 4.37
N LEU A 181 -15.23 21.81 5.55
CA LEU A 181 -16.66 21.54 5.70
C LEU A 181 -17.50 22.81 5.90
N GLU A 182 -16.94 23.81 6.58
CA GLU A 182 -17.65 25.03 7.00
C GLU A 182 -17.54 26.17 5.97
N LEU A 183 -16.38 26.34 5.32
CA LEU A 183 -16.17 27.43 4.38
C LEU A 183 -16.80 27.09 3.02
N SER A 184 -17.77 27.91 2.59
CA SER A 184 -18.57 27.68 1.38
C SER A 184 -17.74 27.46 0.12
N THR A 185 -16.63 28.20 -0.04
CA THR A 185 -15.70 28.05 -1.16
C THR A 185 -15.00 26.69 -1.14
N PHE A 186 -14.41 26.30 -0.01
CA PHE A 186 -13.70 25.01 0.09
C PHE A 186 -14.66 23.83 -0.01
N LYS A 187 -15.83 23.91 0.61
CA LYS A 187 -16.87 22.88 0.49
C LYS A 187 -17.29 22.66 -0.96
N THR A 188 -17.49 23.74 -1.72
CA THR A 188 -17.91 23.65 -3.13
C THR A 188 -16.82 23.01 -4.00
N VAL A 189 -15.56 23.43 -3.83
CA VAL A 189 -14.43 22.84 -4.56
C VAL A 189 -14.23 21.38 -4.16
N PHE A 190 -14.21 21.09 -2.86
CA PHE A 190 -14.03 19.74 -2.33
C PHE A 190 -15.11 18.77 -2.83
N THR A 191 -16.39 19.14 -2.74
CA THR A 191 -17.50 18.30 -3.20
C THR A 191 -17.45 18.07 -4.71
N SER A 192 -17.09 19.09 -5.50
CA SER A 192 -16.92 18.98 -6.96
C SER A 192 -15.78 18.02 -7.33
N VAL A 193 -14.61 18.16 -6.68
CA VAL A 193 -13.45 17.31 -6.93
C VAL A 193 -13.69 15.89 -6.44
N LEU A 194 -14.27 15.71 -5.24
CA LEU A 194 -14.57 14.41 -4.66
C LEU A 194 -15.57 13.64 -5.52
N SER A 195 -16.69 14.26 -5.90
CA SER A 195 -17.68 13.63 -6.77
C SER A 195 -17.08 13.29 -8.14
N GLY A 196 -16.27 14.18 -8.73
CA GLY A 196 -15.53 13.91 -9.95
C GLY A 196 -14.58 12.72 -9.83
N THR A 197 -13.86 12.61 -8.71
CA THR A 197 -12.93 11.52 -8.42
C THR A 197 -13.67 10.20 -8.24
N LEU A 198 -14.80 10.19 -7.53
CA LEU A 198 -15.63 9.00 -7.36
C LEU A 198 -16.23 8.52 -8.69
N ILE A 199 -16.80 9.43 -9.47
CA ILE A 199 -17.34 9.11 -10.80
C ILE A 199 -16.24 8.57 -11.70
N TRP A 200 -15.09 9.25 -11.76
CA TRP A 200 -13.95 8.81 -12.55
C TRP A 200 -13.47 7.43 -12.12
N THR A 201 -13.27 7.21 -10.81
CA THR A 201 -12.79 5.92 -10.27
C THR A 201 -13.76 4.80 -10.61
N LEU A 202 -15.05 4.96 -10.34
CA LEU A 202 -16.05 3.93 -10.59
C LEU A 202 -16.22 3.67 -12.09
N ALA A 203 -16.35 4.72 -12.90
CA ALA A 203 -16.58 4.59 -14.34
C ALA A 203 -15.34 4.02 -15.05
N ALA A 204 -14.15 4.55 -14.77
CA ALA A 204 -12.92 4.09 -15.41
C ALA A 204 -12.55 2.67 -14.97
N THR A 205 -12.70 2.35 -13.68
CA THR A 205 -12.45 0.99 -13.17
C THR A 205 -13.44 -0.02 -13.76
N SER A 206 -14.72 0.34 -13.84
CA SER A 206 -15.72 -0.53 -14.48
C SER A 206 -15.41 -0.72 -15.97
N LEU A 207 -15.05 0.35 -16.68
CA LEU A 207 -14.73 0.31 -18.10
C LEU A 207 -13.51 -0.58 -18.38
N GLN A 208 -12.40 -0.41 -17.64
CA GLN A 208 -11.20 -1.25 -17.83
C GLN A 208 -11.47 -2.72 -17.47
N ILE A 209 -12.31 -2.99 -16.46
CA ILE A 209 -12.68 -4.37 -16.10
C ILE A 209 -13.50 -5.01 -17.22
N VAL A 210 -14.52 -4.31 -17.73
CA VAL A 210 -15.37 -4.82 -18.80
C VAL A 210 -14.55 -5.09 -20.07
N ILE A 211 -13.72 -4.13 -20.50
CA ILE A 211 -12.87 -4.30 -21.69
C ILE A 211 -11.84 -5.41 -21.47
N GLY A 212 -11.21 -5.47 -20.30
CA GLY A 212 -10.21 -6.49 -19.97
C GLY A 212 -10.77 -7.90 -19.95
N ILE A 213 -11.93 -8.10 -19.30
CA ILE A 213 -12.62 -9.40 -19.30
C ILE A 213 -13.07 -9.76 -20.73
N ALA A 214 -13.68 -8.83 -21.45
CA ALA A 214 -14.16 -9.09 -22.81
C ALA A 214 -13.00 -9.51 -23.73
N THR A 215 -11.91 -8.75 -23.74
CA THR A 215 -10.71 -9.06 -24.55
C THR A 215 -10.05 -10.37 -24.13
N ALA A 216 -9.97 -10.68 -22.82
CA ALA A 216 -9.40 -11.94 -22.33
C ALA A 216 -10.25 -13.15 -22.74
N VAL A 217 -11.57 -13.08 -22.55
CA VAL A 217 -12.50 -14.14 -22.91
C VAL A 217 -12.50 -14.39 -24.42
N ILE A 218 -12.46 -13.32 -25.23
CA ILE A 218 -12.36 -13.43 -26.70
C ILE A 218 -11.03 -14.07 -27.09
N ALA A 219 -9.91 -13.56 -26.58
CA ALA A 219 -8.58 -14.08 -26.92
C ALA A 219 -8.37 -15.55 -26.48
N ASN A 220 -9.05 -15.99 -25.42
CA ASN A 220 -8.90 -17.34 -24.91
C ASN A 220 -9.68 -18.41 -25.72
N GLN A 221 -10.62 -18.01 -26.58
CA GLN A 221 -11.42 -18.97 -27.36
C GLN A 221 -10.56 -19.89 -28.25
N SER A 222 -10.97 -21.15 -28.41
CA SER A 222 -10.22 -22.16 -29.17
C SER A 222 -10.13 -21.86 -30.68
N PHE A 223 -11.11 -21.16 -31.25
CA PHE A 223 -11.17 -20.82 -32.68
C PHE A 223 -10.31 -19.61 -33.08
N ILE A 224 -9.83 -18.81 -32.12
CA ILE A 224 -8.97 -17.65 -32.41
C ILE A 224 -7.56 -18.12 -32.76
N ARG A 225 -7.16 -17.88 -34.02
CA ARG A 225 -5.80 -18.12 -34.51
C ARG A 225 -4.93 -16.89 -34.24
N GLY A 226 -3.66 -17.09 -33.92
CA GLY A 226 -2.73 -15.99 -33.66
C GLY A 226 -2.85 -15.37 -32.26
N LYS A 227 -3.25 -16.15 -31.24
CA LYS A 227 -3.41 -15.69 -29.84
C LYS A 227 -2.22 -14.87 -29.33
N ARG A 228 -1.00 -15.23 -29.73
CA ARG A 228 0.23 -14.50 -29.36
C ARG A 228 0.27 -13.07 -29.90
N LEU A 229 -0.19 -12.86 -31.13
CA LEU A 229 -0.23 -11.52 -31.74
C LEU A 229 -1.27 -10.64 -31.05
N PHE A 230 -2.47 -11.16 -30.82
CA PHE A 230 -3.51 -10.44 -30.05
C PHE A 230 -3.05 -10.11 -28.64
N GLY A 231 -2.38 -11.05 -27.97
CA GLY A 231 -1.78 -10.81 -26.65
C GLY A 231 -0.81 -9.64 -26.67
N VAL A 232 0.12 -9.59 -27.63
CA VAL A 232 1.05 -8.46 -27.75
C VAL A 232 0.30 -7.14 -28.00
N ILE A 233 -0.66 -7.12 -28.94
CA ILE A 233 -1.42 -5.91 -29.28
C ILE A 233 -2.19 -5.37 -28.06
N PHE A 234 -2.85 -6.26 -27.30
CA PHE A 234 -3.62 -5.85 -26.12
C PHE A 234 -2.73 -5.41 -24.95
N LEU A 235 -1.45 -5.79 -24.92
CA LEU A 235 -0.48 -5.34 -23.92
C LEU A 235 0.17 -3.99 -24.24
N LEU A 236 0.14 -3.54 -25.51
CA LEU A 236 0.77 -2.30 -25.94
C LEU A 236 0.39 -1.07 -25.09
N PRO A 237 -0.89 -0.85 -24.72
CA PRO A 237 -1.26 0.34 -23.96
C PRO A 237 -0.56 0.46 -22.60
N TRP A 238 -0.27 -0.67 -21.96
CA TRP A 238 0.44 -0.72 -20.67
C TRP A 238 1.97 -0.75 -20.84
N ALA A 239 2.47 -1.27 -21.95
CA ALA A 239 3.90 -1.30 -22.25
C ALA A 239 4.48 0.11 -22.52
N VAL A 240 3.66 1.04 -23.03
CA VAL A 240 4.08 2.43 -23.28
C VAL A 240 4.03 3.23 -21.98
N PRO A 241 5.08 4.02 -21.65
CA PRO A 241 5.08 4.87 -20.47
C PRO A 241 3.86 5.78 -20.41
N ALA A 242 3.15 5.74 -19.28
CA ALA A 242 1.86 6.44 -19.11
C ALA A 242 1.94 7.94 -19.43
N PHE A 243 3.04 8.61 -19.05
CA PHE A 243 3.26 10.03 -19.34
C PHE A 243 3.22 10.34 -20.85
N ILE A 244 3.89 9.53 -21.67
CA ILE A 244 3.93 9.70 -23.13
C ILE A 244 2.53 9.48 -23.72
N SER A 245 1.83 8.45 -23.25
CA SER A 245 0.46 8.15 -23.68
C SER A 245 -0.49 9.30 -23.34
N ILE A 246 -0.43 9.83 -22.11
CA ILE A 246 -1.29 10.93 -21.65
C ILE A 246 -1.02 12.21 -22.46
N MET A 247 0.24 12.56 -22.72
CA MET A 247 0.57 13.71 -23.56
C MET A 247 0.05 13.54 -25.00
N SER A 248 0.21 12.34 -25.57
CA SER A 248 -0.29 12.01 -26.91
C SER A 248 -1.81 12.15 -26.97
N PHE A 249 -2.54 11.61 -26.00
CA PHE A 249 -3.99 11.79 -25.90
C PHE A 249 -4.38 13.25 -25.65
N GLY A 250 -3.56 14.02 -24.93
CA GLY A 250 -3.74 15.46 -24.79
C GLY A 250 -3.78 16.19 -26.14
N ASN A 251 -2.99 15.78 -27.13
CA ASN A 251 -3.08 16.31 -28.50
C ASN A 251 -4.26 15.72 -29.27
N PHE A 252 -4.53 14.43 -29.09
CA PHE A 252 -5.64 13.72 -29.72
C PHE A 252 -7.01 14.33 -29.41
N PHE A 253 -7.20 14.76 -28.16
CA PHE A 253 -8.41 15.41 -27.64
C PHE A 253 -8.33 16.95 -27.71
N ASN A 254 -7.55 17.52 -28.63
CA ASN A 254 -7.59 18.97 -28.85
C ASN A 254 -8.97 19.39 -29.44
N ASP A 255 -9.55 20.47 -28.91
CA ASP A 255 -10.90 20.93 -29.27
C ASP A 255 -11.03 21.28 -30.76
N SER A 256 -10.02 21.89 -31.37
CA SER A 256 -10.12 22.43 -32.74
C SER A 256 -9.56 21.49 -33.81
N ILE A 257 -8.40 20.88 -33.55
CA ILE A 257 -7.66 20.08 -34.54
C ILE A 257 -7.32 18.66 -34.05
N GLY A 258 -7.91 18.25 -32.93
CA GLY A 258 -7.69 16.91 -32.37
C GLY A 258 -8.22 15.83 -33.29
N ALA A 259 -7.46 14.74 -33.41
CA ALA A 259 -7.88 13.60 -34.21
C ALA A 259 -9.18 12.96 -33.69
N MET A 260 -9.55 13.15 -32.42
CA MET A 260 -10.87 12.74 -31.93
C MET A 260 -12.00 13.46 -32.68
N ASN A 261 -11.97 14.79 -32.76
CA ASN A 261 -13.01 15.57 -33.46
C ASN A 261 -12.95 15.40 -34.98
N VAL A 262 -11.75 15.48 -35.56
CA VAL A 262 -11.58 15.55 -37.03
C VAL A 262 -11.67 14.18 -37.70
N GLN A 263 -11.23 13.11 -37.01
CA GLN A 263 -11.13 11.79 -37.62
C GLN A 263 -12.09 10.80 -36.99
N VAL A 264 -12.07 10.63 -35.66
CA VAL A 264 -12.86 9.57 -34.99
C VAL A 264 -14.34 9.87 -35.02
N LEU A 265 -14.76 11.06 -34.55
CA LEU A 265 -16.18 11.43 -34.55
C LEU A 265 -16.73 11.48 -35.98
N SER A 266 -16.03 12.13 -36.91
CA SER A 266 -16.40 12.15 -38.33
C SER A 266 -16.43 10.76 -38.99
N PHE A 267 -15.65 9.80 -38.49
CA PHE A 267 -15.75 8.40 -38.92
C PHE A 267 -17.01 7.74 -38.36
N ILE A 268 -17.32 7.92 -37.07
CA ILE A 268 -18.52 7.36 -36.43
C ILE A 268 -19.82 7.88 -37.08
N GLU A 269 -19.89 9.18 -37.39
CA GLU A 269 -21.04 9.81 -38.06
C GLU A 269 -21.35 9.16 -39.41
N LYS A 270 -20.32 8.68 -40.14
CA LYS A 270 -20.53 7.95 -41.40
C LYS A 270 -21.22 6.61 -41.22
N PHE A 271 -21.02 5.94 -40.08
CA PHE A 271 -21.67 4.66 -39.78
C PHE A 271 -23.01 4.83 -39.08
N LEU A 272 -23.24 5.98 -38.44
CA LEU A 272 -24.47 6.32 -37.72
C LEU A 272 -25.07 7.61 -38.31
N PRO A 273 -25.79 7.53 -39.45
CA PRO A 273 -26.25 8.71 -40.18
C PRO A 273 -27.30 9.57 -39.45
N PHE A 274 -27.78 9.11 -38.29
CA PHE A 274 -28.73 9.81 -37.41
C PHE A 274 -28.05 10.47 -36.20
N VAL A 275 -26.71 10.47 -36.15
CA VAL A 275 -25.93 11.09 -35.07
C VAL A 275 -25.02 12.16 -35.66
N ASP A 276 -25.11 13.39 -35.14
CA ASP A 276 -24.21 14.50 -35.44
C ASP A 276 -23.59 14.95 -34.11
N PHE A 277 -22.27 14.77 -33.98
CA PHE A 277 -21.54 15.14 -32.76
C PHE A 277 -21.05 16.59 -32.81
N GLY A 278 -20.94 17.18 -33.99
CA GLY A 278 -20.30 18.49 -34.18
C GLY A 278 -18.89 18.56 -33.60
N ILE A 279 -18.43 19.77 -33.28
CA ILE A 279 -17.14 19.98 -32.61
C ILE A 279 -17.33 19.81 -31.11
N VAL A 280 -16.79 18.73 -30.56
CA VAL A 280 -16.87 18.44 -29.12
C VAL A 280 -15.74 19.16 -28.35
N PRO A 281 -16.05 20.00 -27.35
CA PRO A 281 -15.06 20.72 -26.54
C PRO A 281 -14.43 19.83 -25.45
N TRP A 282 -13.58 18.89 -25.84
CA TRP A 282 -12.95 17.90 -24.96
C TRP A 282 -12.13 18.48 -23.81
N LYS A 283 -11.47 19.63 -23.98
CA LYS A 283 -10.64 20.28 -22.95
C LYS A 283 -11.33 21.42 -22.23
N THR A 284 -12.24 22.11 -22.91
CA THR A 284 -12.86 23.32 -22.37
C THR A 284 -14.20 23.06 -21.69
N ALA A 285 -14.90 21.96 -22.00
CA ALA A 285 -16.15 21.60 -21.33
C ALA A 285 -15.94 20.50 -20.26
N PRO A 286 -16.30 20.75 -18.98
CA PRO A 286 -16.04 19.82 -17.88
C PRO A 286 -16.61 18.41 -18.07
N PHE A 287 -17.78 18.28 -18.69
CA PHE A 287 -18.39 16.98 -18.98
C PHE A 287 -17.52 16.15 -19.94
N TRP A 288 -17.16 16.73 -21.08
CA TRP A 288 -16.37 16.06 -22.10
C TRP A 288 -14.94 15.79 -21.66
N THR A 289 -14.37 16.66 -20.83
CA THR A 289 -13.06 16.40 -20.19
C THR A 289 -13.11 15.15 -19.31
N LYS A 290 -14.14 15.01 -18.47
CA LYS A 290 -14.31 13.80 -17.64
C LYS A 290 -14.47 12.54 -18.50
N VAL A 291 -15.27 12.61 -19.57
CA VAL A 291 -15.46 11.49 -20.52
C VAL A 291 -14.13 11.10 -21.18
N ALA A 292 -13.36 12.07 -21.67
CA ALA A 292 -12.04 11.83 -22.27
C ALA A 292 -11.09 11.13 -21.28
N VAL A 293 -10.98 11.63 -20.05
CA VAL A 293 -10.09 11.05 -19.04
C VAL A 293 -10.53 9.65 -18.63
N ILE A 294 -11.84 9.36 -18.57
CA ILE A 294 -12.36 8.00 -18.34
C ILE A 294 -11.98 7.06 -19.50
N MET A 295 -12.13 7.48 -20.75
CA MET A 295 -11.77 6.67 -21.92
C MET A 295 -10.27 6.36 -21.96
N VAL A 296 -9.43 7.36 -21.71
CA VAL A 296 -7.96 7.20 -21.65
C VAL A 296 -7.57 6.23 -20.53
N GLN A 297 -8.18 6.37 -19.34
CA GLN A 297 -7.92 5.45 -18.23
C GLN A 297 -8.38 4.03 -18.55
N GLY A 298 -9.54 3.86 -19.21
CA GLY A 298 -10.01 2.57 -19.69
C GLY A 298 -9.02 1.90 -20.65
N TRP A 299 -8.47 2.67 -21.60
CA TRP A 299 -7.48 2.19 -22.57
C TRP A 299 -6.14 1.81 -21.92
N LEU A 300 -5.65 2.61 -20.97
CA LEU A 300 -4.42 2.33 -20.24
C LEU A 300 -4.55 1.15 -19.27
N GLY A 301 -5.72 0.99 -18.65
CA GLY A 301 -5.95 0.05 -17.55
C GLY A 301 -6.39 -1.35 -17.98
N PHE A 302 -7.11 -1.48 -19.11
CA PHE A 302 -7.62 -2.81 -19.51
C PHE A 302 -6.54 -3.89 -19.73
N PRO A 303 -5.30 -3.60 -20.17
CA PRO A 303 -4.29 -4.64 -20.40
C PRO A 303 -3.92 -5.39 -19.12
N TYR A 304 -3.91 -4.70 -17.97
CA TYR A 304 -3.67 -5.32 -16.68
C TYR A 304 -4.76 -6.36 -16.36
N ILE A 305 -6.03 -5.96 -16.51
CA ILE A 305 -7.17 -6.88 -16.32
C ILE A 305 -7.13 -8.01 -17.34
N TYR A 306 -6.76 -7.73 -18.59
CA TYR A 306 -6.60 -8.74 -19.63
C TYR A 306 -5.59 -9.82 -19.21
N ILE A 307 -4.42 -9.45 -18.70
CA ILE A 307 -3.40 -10.41 -18.22
C ILE A 307 -3.95 -11.23 -17.07
N LEU A 308 -4.50 -10.56 -16.06
CA LEU A 308 -5.03 -11.18 -14.86
C LEU A 308 -6.09 -12.24 -15.20
N VAL A 309 -7.11 -11.82 -15.96
CA VAL A 309 -8.22 -12.70 -16.36
C VAL A 309 -7.73 -13.81 -17.29
N SER A 310 -6.78 -13.54 -18.18
CA SER A 310 -6.20 -14.57 -19.03
C SER A 310 -5.45 -15.63 -18.23
N GLY A 311 -4.77 -15.24 -17.15
CA GLY A 311 -4.12 -16.18 -16.22
C GLY A 311 -5.14 -17.06 -15.48
N ILE A 312 -6.22 -16.45 -14.97
CA ILE A 312 -7.32 -17.18 -14.32
C ILE A 312 -7.98 -18.16 -15.29
N LEU A 313 -8.30 -17.72 -16.51
CA LEU A 313 -8.93 -18.56 -17.54
C LEU A 313 -8.08 -19.77 -17.94
N GLN A 314 -6.75 -19.64 -17.91
CA GLN A 314 -5.83 -20.74 -18.20
C GLN A 314 -5.72 -21.75 -17.05
N ALA A 315 -6.05 -21.35 -15.82
CA ALA A 315 -6.05 -22.24 -14.66
C ALA A 315 -7.33 -23.08 -14.53
N ILE A 316 -8.41 -22.74 -15.25
CA ILE A 316 -9.66 -23.49 -15.22
C ILE A 316 -9.47 -24.84 -15.95
N PRO A 317 -9.72 -25.99 -15.29
CA PRO A 317 -9.62 -27.30 -15.93
C PRO A 317 -10.55 -27.42 -17.15
N ALA A 318 -10.03 -27.96 -18.25
CA ALA A 318 -10.80 -28.15 -19.49
C ALA A 318 -12.01 -29.07 -19.29
N ASP A 319 -11.90 -30.05 -18.40
CA ASP A 319 -12.93 -31.03 -18.06
C ASP A 319 -14.28 -30.40 -17.68
N LEU A 320 -14.26 -29.22 -17.01
CA LEU A 320 -15.48 -28.49 -16.66
C LEU A 320 -16.23 -27.98 -17.90
N TYR A 321 -15.50 -27.52 -18.91
CA TYR A 321 -16.08 -27.06 -20.17
C TYR A 321 -16.53 -28.23 -21.05
N GLU A 322 -15.82 -29.34 -21.02
CA GLU A 322 -16.18 -30.57 -21.74
C GLU A 322 -17.45 -31.19 -21.17
N ALA A 323 -17.53 -31.36 -19.84
CA ALA A 323 -18.74 -31.84 -19.16
C ALA A 323 -19.97 -30.98 -19.49
N ALA A 324 -19.84 -29.66 -19.42
CA ALA A 324 -20.93 -28.74 -19.79
C ALA A 324 -21.32 -28.85 -21.28
N THR A 325 -20.38 -29.24 -22.16
CA THR A 325 -20.69 -29.49 -23.58
C THR A 325 -21.47 -30.78 -23.75
N VAL A 326 -21.13 -31.83 -23.00
CA VAL A 326 -21.87 -33.09 -22.97
C VAL A 326 -23.30 -32.88 -22.46
N ASP A 327 -23.48 -32.01 -21.47
CA ASP A 327 -24.79 -31.62 -20.92
C ASP A 327 -25.61 -30.68 -21.83
N GLY A 328 -25.13 -30.36 -23.03
CA GLY A 328 -25.83 -29.51 -24.00
C GLY A 328 -25.94 -28.04 -23.59
N VAL A 329 -25.11 -27.58 -22.64
CA VAL A 329 -25.15 -26.20 -22.12
C VAL A 329 -24.68 -25.19 -23.17
N THR A 330 -25.42 -24.09 -23.32
CA THR A 330 -25.09 -23.03 -24.29
C THR A 330 -23.84 -22.23 -23.90
N VAL A 331 -23.21 -21.53 -24.85
CA VAL A 331 -21.99 -20.72 -24.62
C VAL A 331 -22.22 -19.63 -23.56
N LEU A 332 -23.38 -18.95 -23.59
CA LEU A 332 -23.70 -17.91 -22.61
C LEU A 332 -23.92 -18.51 -21.21
N GLN A 333 -24.49 -19.71 -21.13
CA GLN A 333 -24.63 -20.43 -19.86
C GLN A 333 -23.28 -20.90 -19.32
N LYS A 334 -22.36 -21.40 -20.17
CA LYS A 334 -20.98 -21.72 -19.76
C LYS A 334 -20.26 -20.48 -19.25
N PHE A 335 -20.40 -19.34 -19.93
CA PHE A 335 -19.84 -18.09 -19.46
C PHE A 335 -20.40 -17.68 -18.10
N ARG A 336 -21.73 -17.68 -17.93
CA ARG A 336 -22.39 -17.21 -16.71
C ARG A 336 -22.21 -18.14 -15.50
N HIS A 337 -22.14 -19.46 -15.70
CA HIS A 337 -22.11 -20.43 -14.60
C HIS A 337 -20.73 -21.03 -14.32
N ILE A 338 -19.80 -20.98 -15.27
CA ILE A 338 -18.44 -21.52 -15.09
C ILE A 338 -17.44 -20.37 -15.13
N THR A 339 -17.34 -19.69 -16.27
CA THR A 339 -16.27 -18.72 -16.51
C THR A 339 -16.34 -17.50 -15.59
N MET A 340 -17.50 -16.85 -15.51
CA MET A 340 -17.70 -15.61 -14.78
C MET A 340 -17.58 -15.80 -13.25
N PRO A 341 -18.16 -16.85 -12.62
CA PRO A 341 -17.94 -17.13 -11.21
C PRO A 341 -16.46 -17.43 -10.88
N MET A 342 -15.75 -18.16 -11.73
CA MET A 342 -14.33 -18.46 -11.54
C MET A 342 -13.46 -17.21 -11.67
N ILE A 343 -13.78 -16.30 -12.60
CA ILE A 343 -13.12 -14.99 -12.70
C ILE A 343 -13.37 -14.16 -11.44
N PHE A 344 -14.62 -14.06 -10.97
CA PHE A 344 -14.90 -13.28 -9.76
C PHE A 344 -14.25 -13.87 -8.51
N CYS A 345 -14.22 -15.19 -8.37
CA CYS A 345 -13.51 -15.86 -7.28
C CYS A 345 -12.00 -15.55 -7.35
N GLY A 346 -11.36 -15.75 -8.50
CA GLY A 346 -9.93 -15.47 -8.70
C GLY A 346 -9.57 -13.98 -8.50
N CYS A 347 -10.38 -13.07 -9.01
CA CYS A 347 -10.18 -11.63 -8.79
C CYS A 347 -10.41 -11.22 -7.32
N SER A 348 -11.33 -11.88 -6.59
CA SER A 348 -11.56 -11.60 -5.17
C SER A 348 -10.39 -12.07 -4.29
N THR A 349 -9.78 -13.21 -4.63
CA THR A 349 -8.56 -13.67 -3.94
C THR A 349 -7.37 -12.75 -4.18
N ASP A 350 -7.31 -12.06 -5.33
CA ASP A 350 -6.30 -11.03 -5.58
C ASP A 350 -6.60 -9.71 -4.89
N ALA A 351 -7.86 -9.35 -4.65
CA ALA A 351 -8.21 -8.19 -3.81
C ALA A 351 -7.76 -8.40 -2.34
N ASP A 352 -7.75 -9.64 -1.86
CA ASP A 352 -7.17 -10.01 -0.57
C ASP A 352 -5.63 -10.18 -0.65
N CYS A 353 -5.07 -10.58 -1.80
CA CYS A 353 -3.62 -10.73 -1.97
C CYS A 353 -2.89 -9.45 -2.39
N THR A 354 -3.57 -8.38 -2.84
CA THR A 354 -2.93 -7.08 -3.12
C THR A 354 -2.56 -6.29 -1.86
N VAL A 355 -2.85 -6.84 -0.67
CA VAL A 355 -2.29 -6.37 0.62
C VAL A 355 -0.91 -7.01 0.90
N HIS A 356 -0.45 -7.93 0.05
CA HIS A 356 0.84 -8.61 0.19
C HIS A 356 1.64 -8.61 -1.12
N PHE A 357 2.13 -7.43 -1.52
CA PHE A 357 3.43 -7.29 -2.17
C PHE A 357 4.16 -6.06 -1.64
#